data_AF-A0A4Y9FPM3-F1
#
_entry.id   AF-A0A4Y9FPM3-F1
#
_cell.length_a   1.000
_cell.length_b   1.000
_cell.length_c   1.000
_cell.angle_alpha   90.00
_cell.angle_beta   90.00
_cell.angle_gamma   90.00
#
_symmetry.space_group_name_H-M   'P 1'
#
loop_
_entity.id
_entity.type
_entity.pdbx_description
1 polymer ?
#
loop_
_entity_poly.entity_id
_entity_poly.type
_entity_poly.pdbx_seq_one_letter_code
_entity_poly.pdbx_strand_id
1 'polypeptide(L)'
;MTMETFEVLAKKKRREWKKRTIFISFGAVLLAGGLAFLIWLGLSFLSTQQYSQLEDYYYRRTAIAFPNMQRNNARITSTSHLKGTYQANLIKDIDGIPVKYEEIEANFSVMNWQHDSLADVVLPSSVEQDRTEMAYSYKSHQKAALFFNPKASYNPEDIIRKPAQELPYLADMKGQLVEVAISFDKQYTLAELEEKLPKNLKINWYWIGSVSDLNTSNQAVRYLFGWTPRKQWLEPDILPI
;
A
#
# COMPACT_ATOMS: atom_id res chain seq x y z
N MET A 1 -13.30 -83.29 23.82
CA MET A 1 -13.27 -81.92 24.34
C MET A 1 -11.81 -81.58 24.66
N THR A 2 -11.09 -80.95 23.73
CA THR A 2 -9.66 -80.65 23.90
C THR A 2 -9.52 -79.32 24.65
N MET A 3 -9.04 -79.35 25.89
CA MET A 3 -8.68 -78.13 26.62
C MET A 3 -7.46 -77.49 25.94
N GLU A 4 -7.62 -76.30 25.36
CA GLU A 4 -6.48 -75.50 24.91
C GLU A 4 -5.57 -75.17 26.10
N THR A 5 -4.25 -75.34 25.94
CA THR A 5 -3.28 -75.02 26.99
C THR A 5 -3.28 -73.52 27.29
N PHE A 6 -3.18 -73.16 28.58
CA PHE A 6 -3.22 -71.77 29.08
C PHE A 6 -2.31 -70.81 28.31
N GLU A 7 -1.14 -71.28 27.87
CA GLU A 7 -0.18 -70.49 27.10
C GLU A 7 -0.71 -70.07 25.72
N VAL A 8 -1.46 -70.94 25.04
CA VAL A 8 -2.04 -70.66 23.71
C VAL A 8 -3.15 -69.62 23.84
N LEU A 9 -4.01 -69.77 24.84
CA LEU A 9 -5.06 -68.80 25.16
C LEU A 9 -4.47 -67.44 25.55
N ALA A 10 -3.40 -67.42 26.36
CA ALA A 10 -2.71 -66.20 26.76
C ALA A 10 -2.04 -65.50 25.57
N LYS A 11 -1.37 -66.24 24.68
CA LYS A 11 -0.76 -65.69 23.44
C LYS A 11 -1.82 -65.14 22.48
N LYS A 12 -2.95 -65.84 22.30
CA LYS A 12 -4.08 -65.38 21.49
C LYS A 12 -4.67 -64.09 22.05
N LYS A 13 -4.97 -64.05 23.35
CA LYS A 13 -5.48 -62.85 24.03
C LYS A 13 -4.49 -61.69 23.92
N ARG A 14 -3.19 -61.91 24.16
CA ARG A 14 -2.15 -60.89 23.98
C ARG A 14 -2.10 -60.33 22.56
N ARG A 15 -2.26 -61.17 21.54
CA ARG A 15 -2.30 -60.74 20.12
C ARG A 15 -3.54 -59.90 19.82
N GLU A 16 -4.71 -60.32 20.29
CA GLU A 16 -5.95 -59.55 20.11
C GLU A 16 -5.91 -58.21 20.85
N TRP A 17 -5.34 -58.16 22.06
CA TRP A 17 -5.10 -56.92 22.78
C TRP A 17 -4.12 -56.01 22.03
N LYS A 18 -3.00 -56.53 21.51
CA LYS A 18 -2.06 -55.76 20.69
C LYS A 18 -2.73 -55.16 19.45
N LYS A 19 -3.53 -55.94 18.71
CA LYS A 19 -4.29 -55.45 17.55
C LYS A 19 -5.24 -54.32 17.93
N ARG A 20 -5.98 -54.48 19.03
CA ARG A 20 -6.91 -53.45 19.54
C ARG A 20 -6.17 -52.17 19.92
N THR A 21 -5.04 -52.28 20.63
CA THR A 21 -4.21 -51.12 20.99
C THR A 21 -3.68 -50.42 19.75
N ILE A 22 -3.14 -51.15 18.77
CA ILE A 22 -2.64 -50.57 17.50
C ILE A 22 -3.76 -49.82 16.78
N PHE A 23 -4.95 -50.40 16.70
CA PHE A 23 -6.09 -49.76 16.02
C PHE A 23 -6.53 -48.47 16.71
N ILE A 24 -6.63 -48.48 18.05
CA ILE A 24 -7.00 -47.29 18.84
C ILE A 24 -5.91 -46.21 18.72
N SER A 25 -4.64 -46.58 18.86
CA SER A 25 -3.52 -45.64 18.74
C SER A 25 -3.46 -45.03 17.33
N PHE A 26 -3.68 -45.85 16.29
CA PHE A 26 -3.76 -45.37 14.92
C PHE A 26 -4.92 -44.39 14.72
N GLY A 27 -6.11 -44.72 15.23
CA GLY A 27 -7.26 -43.81 15.21
C GLY A 27 -7.00 -42.49 15.93
N ALA A 28 -6.36 -42.54 17.11
CA ALA A 28 -6.02 -41.35 17.87
C ALA A 28 -5.02 -40.44 17.13
N VAL A 29 -4.00 -41.02 16.50
CA VAL A 29 -3.02 -40.27 15.69
C VAL A 29 -3.69 -39.64 14.47
N LEU A 30 -4.58 -40.37 13.78
CA LEU A 30 -5.33 -39.82 12.65
C LEU A 30 -6.24 -38.66 13.07
N LEU A 31 -6.94 -38.79 14.20
CA LEU A 31 -7.78 -37.72 14.72
C LEU A 31 -6.96 -36.48 15.10
N ALA A 32 -5.84 -36.67 15.81
CA ALA A 32 -4.96 -35.57 16.18
C ALA A 32 -4.33 -34.89 14.95
N GLY A 33 -3.85 -35.68 13.97
CA GLY A 33 -3.30 -35.17 12.72
C GLY A 33 -4.35 -34.44 11.88
N GLY A 34 -5.56 -34.98 11.77
CA GLY A 34 -6.68 -34.34 11.09
C GLY A 34 -7.07 -33.01 11.73
N LEU A 35 -7.16 -32.96 13.07
CA LEU A 35 -7.43 -31.73 13.80
C LEU A 35 -6.33 -30.69 13.59
N ALA A 36 -5.06 -31.09 13.69
CA ALA A 36 -3.93 -30.20 13.45
C ALA A 36 -3.93 -29.65 12.01
N PHE A 37 -4.28 -30.48 11.02
CA PHE A 37 -4.42 -30.07 9.63
C PHE A 37 -5.56 -29.05 9.44
N LEU A 38 -6.73 -29.28 10.04
CA LEU A 38 -7.85 -28.33 9.97
C LEU A 38 -7.52 -26.99 10.64
N ILE A 39 -6.82 -27.02 11.79
CA ILE A 39 -6.34 -25.80 12.45
C ILE A 39 -5.37 -25.07 11.53
N TRP A 40 -4.38 -25.76 10.95
CA TRP A 40 -3.43 -25.16 10.03
C TRP A 40 -4.11 -24.55 8.80
N LEU A 41 -5.12 -25.23 8.24
CA LEU A 41 -5.90 -24.72 7.11
C LEU A 41 -6.67 -23.45 7.49
N GLY A 42 -7.32 -23.44 8.66
CA GLY A 42 -8.04 -22.27 9.17
C GLY A 42 -7.12 -21.07 9.43
N LEU A 43 -5.96 -21.29 10.05
CA LEU A 43 -4.97 -20.24 10.28
C LEU A 43 -4.38 -19.70 8.97
N SER A 44 -4.15 -20.58 7.98
CA SER A 44 -3.65 -20.19 6.66
C SER A 44 -4.68 -19.35 5.89
N PHE A 45 -5.96 -19.71 5.98
CA PHE A 45 -7.05 -18.93 5.40
C PHE A 45 -7.13 -17.53 6.01
N LEU A 46 -7.08 -17.42 7.35
CA LEU A 46 -7.09 -16.15 8.05
C LEU A 46 -5.88 -15.28 7.65
N SER A 47 -4.68 -15.86 7.59
CA SER A 47 -3.48 -15.15 7.13
C SER A 47 -3.62 -14.61 5.71
N THR A 48 -4.18 -15.42 4.79
CA THR A 48 -4.46 -15.01 3.41
C THR A 48 -5.47 -13.86 3.38
N GLN A 49 -6.48 -13.87 4.24
CA GLN A 49 -7.45 -12.78 4.34
C GLN A 49 -6.80 -11.48 4.83
N GLN A 50 -5.89 -11.54 5.81
CA GLN A 50 -5.13 -10.36 6.26
C GLN A 50 -4.24 -9.81 5.15
N TYR A 51 -3.58 -10.68 4.39
CA TYR A 51 -2.82 -10.28 3.21
C TYR A 51 -3.71 -9.57 2.17
N SER A 52 -4.86 -10.15 1.81
CA SER A 52 -5.77 -9.54 0.84
C SER A 52 -6.25 -8.16 1.30
N GLN A 53 -6.54 -7.99 2.60
CA GLN A 53 -6.90 -6.67 3.15
C GLN A 53 -5.77 -5.65 3.05
N LEU A 54 -4.52 -6.08 3.26
CA LEU A 54 -3.34 -5.23 3.14
C LEU A 54 -3.08 -4.83 1.67
N GLU A 55 -3.23 -5.76 0.74
CA GLU A 55 -3.07 -5.49 -0.69
C GLU A 55 -4.15 -4.53 -1.19
N ASP A 56 -5.40 -4.79 -0.80
CA ASP A 56 -6.54 -3.89 -1.01
C ASP A 56 -6.32 -2.52 -0.38
N TYR A 57 -5.66 -2.50 0.79
CA TYR A 57 -5.34 -1.26 1.47
C TYR A 57 -4.49 -0.41 0.54
N TYR A 58 -3.33 -0.92 0.10
CA TYR A 58 -2.40 -0.16 -0.73
C TYR A 58 -2.97 0.14 -2.11
N TYR A 59 -3.65 -0.81 -2.76
CA TYR A 59 -4.27 -0.60 -4.07
C TYR A 59 -5.21 0.60 -4.06
N ARG A 60 -6.08 0.70 -3.05
CA ARG A 60 -7.01 1.83 -2.92
C ARG A 60 -6.26 3.15 -2.68
N ARG A 61 -5.23 3.17 -1.82
CA ARG A 61 -4.50 4.42 -1.54
C ARG A 61 -3.73 4.93 -2.76
N THR A 62 -3.08 4.05 -3.51
CA THR A 62 -2.40 4.45 -4.76
C THR A 62 -3.38 4.91 -5.83
N ALA A 63 -4.63 4.42 -5.81
CA ALA A 63 -5.65 4.84 -6.78
C ALA A 63 -6.26 6.21 -6.47
N ILE A 64 -6.44 6.56 -5.19
CA ILE A 64 -7.21 7.76 -4.80
C ILE A 64 -6.52 8.73 -3.84
N ALA A 65 -5.33 8.46 -3.30
CA ALA A 65 -4.72 9.34 -2.29
C ALA A 65 -3.28 9.73 -2.61
N PHE A 66 -2.46 8.80 -3.10
CA PHE A 66 -1.05 9.09 -3.32
C PHE A 66 -0.86 9.90 -4.61
N PRO A 67 -0.47 11.18 -4.52
CA PRO A 67 -0.41 12.06 -5.69
C PRO A 67 0.68 11.59 -6.64
N ASN A 68 0.25 11.12 -7.82
CA ASN A 68 1.11 10.53 -8.84
C ASN A 68 1.99 9.37 -8.32
N MET A 69 1.56 8.57 -7.34
CA MET A 69 2.34 7.40 -6.90
C MET A 69 1.60 6.13 -7.24
N GLN A 70 2.19 5.35 -8.14
CA GLN A 70 1.66 4.08 -8.59
C GLN A 70 2.48 2.94 -7.98
N ARG A 71 1.80 1.85 -7.65
CA ARG A 71 2.46 0.64 -7.19
C ARG A 71 3.09 -0.10 -8.35
N ASN A 72 4.34 -0.51 -8.18
CA ASN A 72 5.07 -1.38 -9.10
C ASN A 72 5.73 -2.54 -8.34
N ASN A 73 5.84 -3.71 -8.98
CA ASN A 73 6.54 -4.88 -8.46
C ASN A 73 6.15 -5.27 -7.02
N ALA A 74 4.84 -5.34 -6.74
CA ALA A 74 4.34 -5.86 -5.49
C ALA A 74 4.73 -7.34 -5.34
N ARG A 75 5.37 -7.69 -4.24
CA ARG A 75 5.82 -9.05 -3.93
C ARG A 75 5.55 -9.37 -2.46
N ILE A 76 5.47 -10.66 -2.19
CA ILE A 76 5.35 -11.19 -0.83
C ILE A 76 6.63 -11.95 -0.53
N THR A 77 7.27 -11.59 0.57
CA THR A 77 8.35 -12.36 1.18
C THR A 77 7.78 -13.07 2.40
N SER A 78 7.42 -14.34 2.24
CA SER A 78 6.82 -15.13 3.32
C SER A 78 7.89 -15.70 4.24
N THR A 79 7.82 -15.40 5.54
CA THR A 79 8.67 -16.06 6.55
C THR A 79 8.04 -17.37 7.06
N SER A 80 6.71 -17.54 6.90
CA SER A 80 6.01 -18.82 7.07
C SER A 80 4.66 -18.82 6.33
N HIS A 81 3.90 -19.90 6.42
CA HIS A 81 2.53 -19.97 5.87
C HIS A 81 1.51 -19.10 6.61
N LEU A 82 1.85 -18.58 7.80
CA LEU A 82 0.94 -17.86 8.69
C LEU A 82 1.29 -16.38 8.86
N LYS A 83 2.43 -15.95 8.30
CA LYS A 83 2.90 -14.57 8.33
C LYS A 83 3.84 -14.27 7.17
N GLY A 84 3.84 -13.03 6.72
CA GLY A 84 4.70 -12.58 5.65
C GLY A 84 4.88 -11.08 5.64
N THR A 85 5.80 -10.65 4.78
CA THR A 85 6.11 -9.25 4.54
C THR A 85 5.70 -8.91 3.11
N TYR A 86 4.84 -7.92 2.99
CA TYR A 86 4.47 -7.27 1.75
C TYR A 86 5.51 -6.23 1.38
N GLN A 87 6.04 -6.30 0.17
CA GLN A 87 7.01 -5.34 -0.35
C GLN A 87 6.54 -4.83 -1.71
N ALA A 88 6.54 -3.51 -1.92
CA ALA A 88 6.22 -2.92 -3.21
C ALA A 88 7.04 -1.66 -3.44
N ASN A 89 7.36 -1.38 -4.71
CA ASN A 89 7.97 -0.11 -5.09
C ASN A 89 6.85 0.88 -5.43
N LEU A 90 6.98 2.11 -5.00
CA LEU A 90 6.20 3.23 -5.51
C LEU A 90 6.99 3.92 -6.61
N ILE A 91 6.33 4.15 -7.74
CA ILE A 91 6.87 4.87 -8.89
C ILE A 91 6.00 6.07 -9.19
N LYS A 92 6.63 7.12 -9.74
CA LYS A 92 5.97 8.29 -10.30
C LYS A 92 6.02 8.23 -11.81
N ASP A 93 4.99 8.74 -12.46
CA ASP A 93 4.99 8.95 -13.90
C ASP A 93 5.42 10.40 -14.18
N ILE A 94 6.59 10.59 -14.78
CA ILE A 94 7.08 11.90 -15.22
C ILE A 94 7.08 11.89 -16.76
N ASP A 95 6.03 12.44 -17.34
CA ASP A 95 5.84 12.51 -18.80
C ASP A 95 5.99 11.17 -19.54
N GLY A 96 5.47 10.09 -18.94
CA GLY A 96 5.53 8.72 -19.47
C GLY A 96 6.73 7.92 -18.98
N ILE A 97 7.67 8.55 -18.27
CA ILE A 97 8.84 7.88 -17.71
C ILE A 97 8.55 7.45 -16.26
N PRO A 98 8.61 6.14 -15.95
CA PRO A 98 8.46 5.67 -14.57
C PRO A 98 9.73 5.96 -13.78
N VAL A 99 9.61 6.80 -12.75
CA VAL A 99 10.70 7.15 -11.83
C VAL A 99 10.44 6.51 -10.48
N LYS A 100 11.42 5.78 -9.94
CA LYS A 100 11.31 5.20 -8.60
C LYS A 100 11.16 6.31 -7.56
N TYR A 101 10.15 6.21 -6.70
CA TYR A 101 9.88 7.18 -5.63
C TYR A 101 10.22 6.59 -4.26
N GLU A 102 9.41 5.67 -3.74
CA GLU A 102 9.52 5.13 -2.37
C GLU A 102 9.42 3.59 -2.40
N GLU A 103 9.68 2.92 -1.27
CA GLU A 103 9.39 1.51 -1.07
C GLU A 103 8.46 1.30 0.13
N ILE A 104 7.45 0.47 -0.07
CA ILE A 104 6.52 0.01 0.96
C ILE A 104 7.05 -1.32 1.51
N GLU A 105 7.14 -1.41 2.84
CA GLU A 105 7.38 -2.65 3.56
C GLU A 105 6.38 -2.79 4.72
N ALA A 106 5.45 -3.71 4.56
CA ALA A 106 4.33 -3.93 5.49
C ALA A 106 4.26 -5.40 5.91
N ASN A 107 3.73 -5.68 7.10
CA ASN A 107 3.68 -7.04 7.63
C ASN A 107 2.25 -7.51 7.81
N PHE A 108 2.01 -8.81 7.60
CA PHE A 108 0.74 -9.45 7.92
C PHE A 108 0.96 -10.78 8.66
N SER A 109 -0.03 -11.17 9.46
CA SER A 109 -0.08 -12.40 10.22
C SER A 109 -1.48 -13.01 10.14
N VAL A 110 -1.75 -14.08 10.90
CA VAL A 110 -3.09 -14.65 11.03
C VAL A 110 -4.09 -13.66 11.64
N MET A 111 -3.64 -12.86 12.61
CA MET A 111 -4.52 -12.04 13.45
C MET A 111 -4.73 -10.63 12.90
N ASN A 112 -3.71 -10.07 12.27
CA ASN A 112 -3.70 -8.67 11.83
C ASN A 112 -2.74 -8.43 10.67
N TRP A 113 -2.81 -7.21 10.13
CA TRP A 113 -1.79 -6.62 9.27
C TRP A 113 -1.40 -5.24 9.81
N GLN A 114 -0.20 -4.80 9.44
CA GLN A 114 0.36 -3.51 9.78
C GLN A 114 0.83 -2.85 8.48
N HIS A 115 0.29 -1.67 8.18
CA HIS A 115 0.82 -0.86 7.10
C HIS A 115 2.14 -0.24 7.53
N ASP A 116 2.96 0.02 6.53
CA ASP A 116 4.13 0.87 6.59
C ASP A 116 3.71 2.32 6.83
N SER A 117 3.81 2.80 8.06
CA SER A 117 3.47 4.18 8.38
C SER A 117 4.49 5.17 7.83
N LEU A 118 5.73 4.75 7.56
CA LEU A 118 6.81 5.64 7.12
C LEU A 118 6.73 5.94 5.62
N ALA A 119 6.16 5.04 4.82
CA ALA A 119 5.96 5.27 3.38
C ALA A 119 5.03 6.45 3.06
N ASP A 120 4.18 6.85 4.03
CA ASP A 120 3.21 7.95 3.87
C ASP A 120 3.67 9.24 4.58
N VAL A 121 4.79 9.19 5.30
CA VAL A 121 5.32 10.30 6.09
C VAL A 121 6.23 11.15 5.23
N VAL A 122 6.06 12.46 5.37
CA VAL A 122 6.95 13.44 4.77
C VAL A 122 7.72 14.19 5.86
N LEU A 123 9.00 14.39 5.60
CA LEU A 123 9.90 15.18 6.43
C LEU A 123 9.86 16.63 5.92
N PRO A 124 9.42 17.58 6.75
CA PRO A 124 9.45 18.98 6.39
C PRO A 124 10.89 19.47 6.30
N SER A 125 11.12 20.42 5.41
CA SER A 125 12.40 21.09 5.24
C SER A 125 12.13 22.54 4.87
N SER A 126 12.70 23.46 5.64
CA SER A 126 12.75 24.88 5.31
C SER A 126 14.12 25.21 4.74
N VAL A 127 14.16 25.76 3.53
CA VAL A 127 15.41 26.34 2.99
C VAL A 127 15.49 27.79 3.51
N GLU A 128 16.39 28.05 4.46
CA GLU A 128 16.51 29.33 5.17
C GLU A 128 16.70 30.53 4.23
N GLN A 129 17.28 30.30 3.05
CA GLN A 129 17.61 31.37 2.09
C GLN A 129 16.39 31.87 1.27
N ASP A 130 15.37 31.03 1.06
CA ASP A 130 14.29 31.28 0.08
C ASP A 130 12.86 31.26 0.67
N ARG A 131 12.71 31.15 2.00
CA ARG A 131 11.40 31.05 2.70
C ARG A 131 10.45 30.02 2.05
N THR A 132 10.99 29.01 1.36
CA THR A 132 10.22 27.95 0.73
C THR A 132 10.16 26.76 1.67
N GLU A 133 8.94 26.33 1.94
CA GLU A 133 8.66 25.21 2.83
C GLU A 133 8.34 24.01 1.95
N MET A 134 9.17 22.98 2.09
CA MET A 134 9.14 21.78 1.25
C MET A 134 8.96 20.57 2.15
N ALA A 135 8.59 19.45 1.54
CA ALA A 135 8.67 18.17 2.23
C ALA A 135 9.31 17.13 1.32
N TYR A 136 10.00 16.20 1.96
CA TYR A 136 10.65 15.06 1.33
C TYR A 136 10.02 13.80 1.89
N SER A 137 9.88 12.75 1.09
CA SER A 137 9.43 11.48 1.63
C SER A 137 10.45 10.97 2.66
N TYR A 138 9.96 10.27 3.69
CA TYR A 138 10.78 9.86 4.81
C TYR A 138 11.92 8.91 4.40
N LYS A 139 11.67 7.95 3.50
CA LYS A 139 12.66 6.91 3.18
C LYS A 139 13.56 7.26 2.00
N SER A 140 12.97 7.76 0.91
CA SER A 140 13.71 8.05 -0.33
C SER A 140 14.37 9.42 -0.34
N HIS A 141 13.94 10.32 0.56
CA HIS A 141 14.32 11.73 0.57
C HIS A 141 14.02 12.44 -0.75
N GLN A 142 13.11 11.91 -1.57
CA GLN A 142 12.63 12.57 -2.76
C GLN A 142 11.53 13.58 -2.42
N LYS A 143 11.49 14.66 -3.15
CA LYS A 143 10.51 15.73 -2.92
C LYS A 143 9.08 15.21 -3.05
N ALA A 144 8.25 15.51 -2.04
CA ALA A 144 6.84 15.14 -2.00
C ALA A 144 5.97 16.24 -2.61
N ALA A 145 4.89 15.84 -3.29
CA ALA A 145 3.87 16.76 -3.76
C ALA A 145 2.99 17.19 -2.58
N LEU A 146 2.87 18.50 -2.37
CA LEU A 146 2.09 19.09 -1.28
C LEU A 146 0.93 19.90 -1.86
N PHE A 147 -0.23 19.82 -1.21
CA PHE A 147 -1.45 20.50 -1.63
C PHE A 147 -2.03 21.30 -0.47
N PHE A 148 -2.38 22.55 -0.75
CA PHE A 148 -2.84 23.50 0.25
C PHE A 148 -4.30 23.87 0.02
N ASN A 149 -5.11 23.72 1.06
CA ASN A 149 -6.50 24.17 1.06
C ASN A 149 -6.55 25.71 1.11
N PRO A 150 -7.10 26.40 0.09
CA PRO A 150 -7.20 27.86 0.08
C PRO A 150 -8.16 28.42 1.14
N LYS A 151 -9.05 27.60 1.71
CA LYS A 151 -9.97 28.01 2.79
C LYS A 151 -9.38 27.87 4.19
N ALA A 152 -8.24 27.19 4.32
CA ALA A 152 -7.62 26.94 5.62
C ALA A 152 -6.74 28.11 6.05
N SER A 153 -6.66 28.33 7.36
CA SER A 153 -5.66 29.21 7.97
C SER A 153 -4.44 28.38 8.36
N TYR A 154 -3.26 28.84 7.94
CA TYR A 154 -1.97 28.23 8.29
C TYR A 154 -1.26 29.14 9.30
N ASN A 155 -0.92 28.57 10.44
CA ASN A 155 -0.39 29.30 11.58
C ASN A 155 1.14 29.24 11.66
N PRO A 156 1.79 30.14 12.42
CA PRO A 156 3.24 30.12 12.60
C PRO A 156 3.81 28.86 13.28
N GLU A 157 2.99 28.07 13.95
CA GLU A 157 3.40 26.78 14.53
C GLU A 157 3.26 25.60 13.56
N ASP A 158 2.63 25.80 12.40
CA ASP A 158 2.49 24.74 11.41
C ASP A 158 3.85 24.32 10.86
N ILE A 159 3.94 23.03 10.60
CA ILE A 159 5.13 22.38 10.05
C ILE A 159 5.40 22.90 8.64
N ILE A 160 4.35 23.02 7.82
CA ILE A 160 4.39 23.58 6.47
C ILE A 160 3.20 24.54 6.31
N ARG A 161 3.50 25.82 6.20
CA ARG A 161 2.61 26.97 6.36
C ARG A 161 2.16 27.53 5.03
N LYS A 162 2.92 27.28 3.96
CA LYS A 162 2.65 27.84 2.64
C LYS A 162 3.27 27.01 1.52
N PRO A 163 2.70 27.08 0.30
CA PRO A 163 3.28 26.45 -0.88
C PRO A 163 4.67 27.00 -1.20
N ALA A 164 5.57 26.11 -1.63
CA ALA A 164 6.83 26.52 -2.24
C ALA A 164 6.59 27.22 -3.59
N GLN A 165 7.35 28.27 -3.89
CA GLN A 165 7.23 29.06 -5.11
C GLN A 165 8.37 28.71 -6.08
N GLU A 166 8.23 27.57 -6.76
CA GLU A 166 9.33 26.98 -7.54
C GLU A 166 9.20 27.16 -9.05
N LEU A 167 8.04 27.63 -9.52
CA LEU A 167 7.80 27.87 -10.94
C LEU A 167 8.87 28.76 -11.62
N PRO A 168 9.41 29.82 -10.97
CA PRO A 168 10.47 30.64 -11.57
C PRO A 168 11.73 29.85 -11.93
N TYR A 169 12.07 28.81 -11.16
CA TYR A 169 13.29 28.01 -11.37
C TYR A 169 13.17 27.05 -12.55
N LEU A 170 11.96 26.78 -13.05
CA LEU A 170 11.75 25.90 -14.20
C LEU A 170 12.37 26.45 -15.49
N ALA A 171 12.53 27.78 -15.60
CA ALA A 171 13.15 28.43 -16.76
C ALA A 171 14.61 28.00 -16.97
N ASP A 172 15.29 27.61 -15.88
CA ASP A 172 16.69 27.18 -15.88
C ASP A 172 16.83 25.66 -16.09
N MET A 173 15.76 24.89 -15.98
CA MET A 173 15.74 23.42 -16.09
C MET A 173 15.55 22.94 -17.54
N LYS A 174 16.21 23.57 -18.51
CA LYS A 174 16.06 23.23 -19.93
C LYS A 174 16.52 21.80 -20.22
N GLY A 175 15.68 21.05 -20.93
CA GLY A 175 15.95 19.66 -21.29
C GLY A 175 15.71 18.64 -20.17
N GLN A 176 15.10 19.06 -19.06
CA GLN A 176 14.72 18.18 -17.96
C GLN A 176 13.20 17.96 -17.94
N LEU A 177 12.79 16.77 -17.51
CA LEU A 177 11.40 16.48 -17.17
C LEU A 177 11.18 16.81 -15.69
N VAL A 178 10.14 17.60 -15.41
CA VAL A 178 9.87 18.09 -14.06
C VAL A 178 8.40 17.85 -13.71
N GLU A 179 8.18 17.32 -12.51
CA GLU A 179 6.86 17.27 -11.89
C GLU A 179 6.68 18.46 -10.95
N VAL A 180 5.53 19.13 -11.02
CA VAL A 180 5.19 20.24 -10.14
C VAL A 180 3.80 20.07 -9.57
N ALA A 181 3.66 20.24 -8.26
CA ALA A 181 2.37 20.36 -7.59
C ALA A 181 1.93 21.82 -7.57
N ILE A 182 0.73 22.11 -8.06
CA ILE A 182 0.18 23.48 -8.13
C ILE A 182 -1.02 23.54 -7.17
N SER A 183 -0.96 24.46 -6.21
CA SER A 183 -2.11 24.83 -5.38
C SER A 183 -2.69 26.15 -5.88
N PHE A 184 -4.01 26.19 -6.01
CA PHE A 184 -4.74 27.36 -6.49
C PHE A 184 -5.19 28.26 -5.34
N ASP A 185 -5.40 29.55 -5.63
CA ASP A 185 -5.88 30.57 -4.68
C ASP A 185 -7.36 30.40 -4.30
N LYS A 186 -8.12 29.66 -5.12
CA LYS A 186 -9.50 29.28 -4.86
C LYS A 186 -9.79 27.88 -5.40
N GLN A 187 -10.97 27.37 -5.06
CA GLN A 187 -11.47 26.12 -5.60
C GLN A 187 -11.89 26.32 -7.06
N TYR A 188 -11.51 25.37 -7.91
CA TYR A 188 -11.90 25.31 -9.31
C TYR A 188 -12.63 24.02 -9.61
N THR A 189 -13.61 24.09 -10.49
CA THR A 189 -14.23 22.90 -11.10
C THR A 189 -13.27 22.27 -12.10
N LEU A 190 -13.47 20.97 -12.40
CA LEU A 190 -12.68 20.28 -13.41
C LEU A 190 -12.73 20.98 -14.78
N ALA A 191 -13.91 21.45 -15.20
CA ALA A 191 -14.08 22.16 -16.47
C ALA A 191 -13.26 23.46 -16.53
N GLU A 192 -13.25 24.23 -15.44
CA GLU A 192 -12.42 25.45 -15.36
C GLU A 192 -10.93 25.12 -15.39
N LEU A 193 -10.49 24.02 -14.75
CA LEU A 193 -9.11 23.57 -14.81
C LEU A 193 -8.72 23.15 -16.22
N GLU A 194 -9.55 22.38 -16.91
CA GLU A 194 -9.32 21.94 -18.29
C GLU A 194 -9.23 23.11 -19.29
N GLU A 195 -9.96 24.20 -19.03
CA GLU A 195 -9.89 25.41 -19.84
C GLU A 195 -8.65 26.26 -19.54
N LYS A 196 -8.24 26.35 -18.26
CA LYS A 196 -7.13 27.20 -17.80
C LYS A 196 -5.77 26.57 -17.97
N LEU A 197 -5.66 25.26 -17.81
CA LEU A 197 -4.38 24.57 -17.83
C LEU A 197 -3.87 24.46 -19.28
N PRO A 198 -2.57 24.76 -19.51
CA PRO A 198 -1.98 24.58 -20.83
C PRO A 198 -2.12 23.13 -21.30
N LYS A 199 -2.60 22.94 -22.54
CA LYS A 199 -2.85 21.61 -23.12
C LYS A 199 -1.58 20.79 -23.34
N ASN A 200 -0.41 21.40 -23.29
CA ASN A 200 0.88 20.73 -23.44
C ASN A 200 1.41 20.11 -22.12
N LEU A 201 0.64 20.16 -21.03
CA LEU A 201 1.04 19.56 -19.76
C LEU A 201 0.36 18.20 -19.54
N LYS A 202 1.14 17.23 -19.09
CA LYS A 202 0.61 15.98 -18.56
C LYS A 202 0.15 16.19 -17.11
N ILE A 203 -1.14 15.99 -16.85
CA ILE A 203 -1.73 16.17 -15.53
C ILE A 203 -1.86 14.83 -14.80
N ASN A 204 -0.85 14.43 -14.03
CA ASN A 204 -0.88 13.09 -13.44
C ASN A 204 -1.98 12.89 -12.37
N TRP A 205 -2.40 13.96 -11.70
CA TRP A 205 -3.30 13.81 -10.55
C TRP A 205 -4.03 15.11 -10.21
N TYR A 206 -5.30 15.00 -9.84
CA TYR A 206 -6.08 16.09 -9.26
C TYR A 206 -6.38 15.83 -7.80
N TRP A 207 -6.15 16.82 -6.96
CA TRP A 207 -6.65 16.84 -5.59
C TRP A 207 -8.12 17.27 -5.57
N ILE A 208 -8.98 16.54 -4.86
CA ILE A 208 -10.40 16.92 -4.70
C ILE A 208 -10.54 18.15 -3.79
N GLY A 209 -9.54 18.41 -2.94
CA GLY A 209 -9.61 19.46 -1.92
C GLY A 209 -10.47 19.04 -0.73
N SER A 210 -10.83 20.02 0.10
CA SER A 210 -11.81 19.87 1.17
C SER A 210 -12.91 20.91 1.05
N VAL A 211 -14.13 20.55 1.44
CA VAL A 211 -15.23 21.51 1.60
C VAL A 211 -15.07 22.38 2.85
N SER A 212 -14.34 21.87 3.86
CA SER A 212 -14.04 22.58 5.11
C SER A 212 -12.78 23.45 5.00
N ASP A 213 -12.47 24.14 6.09
CA ASP A 213 -11.22 24.86 6.36
C ASP A 213 -10.08 23.94 6.84
N LEU A 214 -10.13 22.64 6.47
CA LEU A 214 -9.11 21.66 6.84
C LEU A 214 -7.71 22.15 6.47
N ASN A 215 -6.87 22.33 7.49
CA ASN A 215 -5.45 22.61 7.34
C ASN A 215 -4.71 21.33 6.95
N THR A 216 -4.08 21.33 5.77
CA THR A 216 -3.35 20.18 5.22
C THR A 216 -1.90 20.09 5.69
N SER A 217 -1.37 21.09 6.41
CA SER A 217 0.01 21.13 6.92
C SER A 217 0.37 19.93 7.80
N ASN A 218 -0.62 19.43 8.54
CA ASN A 218 -0.47 18.39 9.55
C ASN A 218 -1.00 17.03 9.05
N GLN A 219 -1.36 16.91 7.77
CA GLN A 219 -1.96 15.71 7.21
C GLN A 219 -0.91 14.87 6.48
N ALA A 220 -0.89 13.56 6.78
CA ALA A 220 -0.13 12.60 5.99
C ALA A 220 -0.69 12.51 4.56
N VAL A 221 0.18 12.19 3.59
CA VAL A 221 -0.16 12.15 2.16
C VAL A 221 -1.33 11.21 1.87
N ARG A 222 -1.49 10.13 2.65
CA ARG A 222 -2.61 9.18 2.56
C ARG A 222 -4.00 9.78 2.78
N TYR A 223 -4.10 11.00 3.31
CA TYR A 223 -5.37 11.70 3.53
C TYR A 223 -5.67 12.74 2.44
N LEU A 224 -4.79 12.92 1.46
CA LEU A 224 -4.99 13.82 0.34
C LEU A 224 -5.73 13.08 -0.78
N PHE A 225 -7.06 13.08 -0.75
CA PHE A 225 -7.84 12.33 -1.73
C PHE A 225 -7.97 13.05 -3.09
N GLY A 226 -7.89 12.28 -4.16
CA GLY A 226 -7.83 12.76 -5.53
C GLY A 226 -8.01 11.63 -6.54
N TRP A 227 -7.72 11.93 -7.79
CA TRP A 227 -7.81 10.95 -8.86
C TRP A 227 -6.83 11.24 -9.99
N THR A 228 -6.43 10.17 -10.66
CA THR A 228 -5.68 10.23 -11.93
C THR A 228 -6.66 10.45 -13.08
N PRO A 229 -6.48 11.47 -13.94
CA PRO A 229 -7.36 11.70 -15.09
C PRO A 229 -7.31 10.53 -16.08
N ARG A 230 -8.48 10.07 -16.53
CA ARG A 230 -8.58 8.95 -17.50
C ARG A 230 -8.25 9.34 -18.95
N LYS A 231 -8.30 10.62 -19.29
CA LYS A 231 -8.11 11.11 -20.67
C LYS A 231 -6.80 11.88 -20.76
N GLN A 232 -5.76 11.21 -21.20
CA GLN A 232 -4.54 11.87 -21.65
C GLN A 232 -4.14 11.20 -22.96
N TRP A 233 -4.67 11.75 -24.06
CA TRP A 233 -4.31 11.42 -25.44
C TRP A 233 -4.68 10.00 -25.92
N LEU A 234 -5.94 9.85 -26.32
CA LEU A 234 -6.17 9.20 -27.61
C LEU A 234 -6.16 10.33 -28.63
N GLU A 235 -5.14 10.37 -29.49
CA GLU A 235 -5.35 10.96 -30.81
C GLU A 235 -6.62 10.31 -31.40
N PRO A 236 -7.53 11.06 -32.02
CA PRO A 236 -8.74 10.47 -32.59
C PRO A 236 -8.49 9.41 -33.68
N ASP A 237 -7.27 9.24 -34.22
CA ASP A 237 -7.08 8.60 -35.52
C ASP A 237 -5.93 7.55 -35.59
N ILE A 238 -5.81 6.64 -34.62
CA ILE A 238 -5.07 5.39 -34.86
C ILE A 238 -6.00 4.19 -34.69
N LEU A 239 -6.72 3.88 -35.76
CA LEU A 239 -7.34 2.57 -35.95
C LEU A 239 -6.24 1.50 -36.03
N PRO A 240 -6.39 0.33 -35.39
CA PRO A 240 -5.51 -0.79 -35.65
C PRO A 240 -5.75 -1.29 -37.08
N ILE A 241 -4.68 -1.29 -37.88
CA ILE A 241 -4.58 -2.05 -39.14
C ILE A 241 -4.40 -3.53 -38.77
#